data_AF-A0A939VAY8-F1
#
_entry.id   AF-A0A939VAY8-F1
#
_cell.length_a   1.000
_cell.length_b   1.000
_cell.length_c   1.000
_cell.angle_alpha   90.00
_cell.angle_beta   90.00
_cell.angle_gamma   90.00
#
_symmetry.space_group_name_H-M   'P 1'
#
loop_
_entity.id
_entity.type
_entity.pdbx_description
1 polymer ?
#
loop_
_entity_poly.entity_id
_entity_poly.type
_entity_poly.pdbx_seq_one_letter_code
_entity_poly.pdbx_strand_id
1 'polypeptide(L)'
;MTKLYSKVLGLMEEKRPWLDGDFCVGQLAKRLFCSRSVLSKTINICSGHNFRWLVNYYRIIYAAALMKKDPYMKIEEVAKLSGFNTLPTFNSAFKLMMKERPSEYMARVREATLPRRLPSMSRGLRP
;
A
#
# COMPACT_ATOMS: atom_id res chain seq x y z
N MET A 1 24.32 3.85 0.26
CA MET A 1 23.19 3.94 -0.70
C MET A 1 23.67 4.58 -1.98
N THR A 2 23.24 4.10 -3.16
CA THR A 2 23.59 4.73 -4.45
C THR A 2 22.81 6.03 -4.65
N LYS A 3 23.44 7.09 -5.18
CA LYS A 3 22.79 8.40 -5.46
C LYS A 3 21.51 8.25 -6.31
N LEU A 4 21.48 7.28 -7.23
CA LEU A 4 20.32 7.02 -8.09
C LEU A 4 19.12 6.48 -7.29
N TYR A 5 19.35 5.58 -6.33
CA TYR A 5 18.25 5.04 -5.51
C TYR A 5 17.61 6.11 -4.64
N SER A 6 18.40 7.03 -4.07
CA SER A 6 17.86 8.18 -3.33
C SER A 6 16.96 9.07 -4.21
N LYS A 7 17.33 9.29 -5.47
CA LYS A 7 16.47 10.03 -6.43
C LYS A 7 15.17 9.28 -6.74
N VAL A 8 15.22 7.95 -6.83
CA VAL A 8 14.02 7.12 -6.99
C VAL A 8 13.08 7.35 -5.81
N LEU A 9 13.57 7.24 -4.57
CA LEU A 9 12.75 7.41 -3.38
C LEU A 9 12.15 8.83 -3.30
N GLY A 10 12.96 9.87 -3.52
CA GLY A 10 12.46 11.26 -3.53
C GLY A 10 11.34 11.47 -4.55
N LEU A 11 11.49 10.93 -5.77
CA LEU A 11 10.44 11.02 -6.78
C LEU A 11 9.16 10.26 -6.36
N MET A 12 9.31 9.09 -5.72
CA MET A 12 8.19 8.29 -5.22
C MET A 12 7.41 9.01 -4.10
N GLU A 13 8.10 9.75 -3.23
CA GLU A 13 7.50 10.47 -2.12
C GLU A 13 6.85 11.80 -2.54
N GLU A 14 7.58 12.61 -3.32
CA GLU A 14 7.15 13.96 -3.71
C GLU A 14 6.08 13.96 -4.79
N LYS A 15 6.28 13.16 -5.85
CA LYS A 15 5.41 13.17 -7.04
C LYS A 15 4.37 12.07 -7.04
N ARG A 16 4.51 11.09 -6.14
CA ARG A 16 3.60 9.93 -5.99
C ARG A 16 3.14 9.33 -7.32
N PRO A 17 4.06 9.05 -8.26
CA PRO A 17 3.69 8.54 -9.58
C PRO A 17 3.01 7.16 -9.51
N TRP A 18 3.19 6.43 -8.41
CA TRP A 18 2.55 5.16 -8.15
C TRP A 18 1.02 5.25 -7.99
N LEU A 19 0.43 6.44 -7.85
CA LEU A 19 -1.02 6.61 -7.92
C LEU A 19 -1.57 6.43 -9.34
N ASP A 20 -0.72 6.61 -10.36
CA ASP A 20 -1.08 6.35 -11.75
C ASP A 20 -1.05 4.83 -12.01
N GLY A 21 -2.16 4.30 -12.53
CA GLY A 21 -2.33 2.90 -12.87
C GLY A 21 -1.35 2.41 -13.94
N ASP A 22 -0.96 3.28 -14.86
CA ASP A 22 -0.06 2.98 -15.97
C ASP A 22 1.42 3.20 -15.62
N PHE A 23 1.70 3.48 -14.34
CA PHE A 23 3.06 3.73 -13.88
C PHE A 23 3.98 2.53 -14.08
N CYS A 24 5.00 2.71 -14.92
CA CYS A 24 5.94 1.66 -15.29
C CYS A 24 7.41 2.10 -15.14
N VAL A 25 8.31 1.11 -15.11
CA VAL A 25 9.76 1.32 -14.97
C VAL A 25 10.31 2.20 -16.10
N GLY A 26 9.72 2.15 -17.29
CA GLY A 26 10.12 2.97 -18.43
C GLY A 26 9.88 4.46 -18.20
N GLN A 27 8.74 4.83 -17.60
CA GLN A 27 8.45 6.22 -17.26
C GLN A 27 9.38 6.72 -16.15
N LEU A 28 9.67 5.90 -15.13
CA LEU A 28 10.62 6.26 -14.09
C LEU A 28 12.04 6.45 -14.64
N ALA A 29 12.49 5.55 -15.51
CA ALA A 29 13.79 5.64 -16.16
C ALA A 29 13.93 6.93 -17.00
N LYS A 30 12.90 7.29 -17.75
CA LYS A 30 12.85 8.56 -18.51
C LYS A 30 12.96 9.78 -17.58
N ARG A 31 12.20 9.81 -16.48
CA ARG A 31 12.23 10.94 -15.51
C ARG A 31 13.58 11.09 -14.80
N LEU A 32 14.32 9.99 -14.64
CA LEU A 32 15.63 9.97 -13.99
C LEU A 32 16.80 10.02 -14.97
N PHE A 33 16.53 10.19 -16.28
CA PHE A 33 17.52 10.22 -17.35
C PHE A 33 18.47 9.00 -17.32
N CYS A 34 17.93 7.81 -17.10
CA CYS A 34 18.70 6.57 -17.02
C CYS A 34 18.08 5.44 -17.85
N SER A 35 18.83 4.35 -18.05
CA SER A 35 18.31 3.18 -18.75
C SER A 35 17.46 2.30 -17.83
N ARG A 36 16.45 1.63 -18.40
CA ARG A 36 15.62 0.65 -17.68
C ARG A 36 16.45 -0.42 -16.97
N SER A 37 17.52 -0.88 -17.60
CA SER A 37 18.42 -1.90 -17.03
C SER A 37 19.15 -1.38 -15.80
N VAL A 38 19.75 -0.19 -15.88
CA VAL A 38 20.44 0.44 -14.74
C VAL A 38 19.47 0.67 -13.58
N LEU A 39 18.27 1.17 -13.88
CA LEU A 39 17.25 1.41 -12.87
C LEU A 39 16.80 0.12 -12.18
N SER A 40 16.45 -0.92 -12.94
CA SER A 40 16.02 -2.21 -12.39
C SER A 40 17.11 -2.86 -11.54
N LYS A 41 18.37 -2.85 -12.02
CA LYS A 41 19.52 -3.35 -11.25
C LYS A 41 19.69 -2.57 -9.95
N THR A 42 19.62 -1.24 -10.02
CA THR A 42 19.80 -0.37 -8.86
C THR A 42 18.72 -0.61 -7.81
N ILE A 43 17.45 -0.70 -8.21
CA ILE A 43 16.34 -1.00 -7.30
C ILE A 43 16.57 -2.37 -6.66
N ASN A 44 16.86 -3.41 -7.45
CA ASN A 44 17.05 -4.75 -6.94
C ASN A 44 18.21 -4.85 -5.94
N ILE A 45 19.36 -4.25 -6.24
CA ILE A 45 20.53 -4.24 -5.36
C ILE A 45 20.26 -3.46 -4.07
N CYS A 46 19.55 -2.33 -4.15
CA CYS A 46 19.37 -1.46 -2.98
C CYS A 46 18.19 -1.87 -2.09
N SER A 47 17.14 -2.48 -2.64
CA SER A 47 15.95 -2.86 -1.88
C SER A 47 15.76 -4.37 -1.70
N GLY A 48 16.52 -5.20 -2.41
CA GLY A 48 16.30 -6.66 -2.48
C GLY A 48 15.05 -7.04 -3.29
N HIS A 49 14.36 -6.08 -3.91
CA HIS A 49 13.07 -6.28 -4.55
C HIS A 49 13.02 -5.66 -5.94
N ASN A 50 12.07 -6.11 -6.77
CA ASN A 50 11.91 -5.55 -8.11
C ASN A 50 11.06 -4.25 -8.09
N PHE A 51 11.04 -3.55 -9.23
CA PHE A 51 10.26 -2.30 -9.39
C PHE A 51 8.77 -2.47 -9.05
N ARG A 52 8.16 -3.59 -9.48
CA ARG A 52 6.73 -3.85 -9.23
C ARG A 52 6.45 -3.96 -7.73
N TRP A 53 7.31 -4.63 -7.00
CA TRP A 53 7.24 -4.73 -5.54
C TRP A 53 7.35 -3.34 -4.91
N LEU A 54 8.32 -2.52 -5.34
CA LEU A 54 8.50 -1.16 -4.83
C LEU A 54 7.22 -0.32 -5.03
N VAL A 55 6.64 -0.31 -6.24
CA VAL A 55 5.40 0.42 -6.51
C VAL A 55 4.26 -0.09 -5.64
N ASN A 56 4.06 -1.41 -5.60
CA ASN A 56 3.01 -2.01 -4.79
C ASN A 56 3.17 -1.68 -3.30
N TYR A 57 4.39 -1.59 -2.79
CA TYR A 57 4.64 -1.22 -1.40
C TYR A 57 4.04 0.16 -1.08
N TYR A 58 4.36 1.18 -1.89
CA TYR A 58 3.79 2.52 -1.71
C TYR A 58 2.25 2.51 -1.86
N ARG A 59 1.73 1.81 -2.87
CA ARG A 59 0.27 1.72 -3.09
C ARG A 59 -0.45 1.06 -1.92
N ILE A 60 0.08 -0.03 -1.36
CA ILE A 60 -0.55 -0.77 -0.25
C ILE A 60 -0.47 0.02 1.06
N ILE A 61 0.66 0.67 1.34
CA ILE A 61 0.78 1.54 2.52
C ILE A 61 -0.23 2.69 2.44
N TYR A 62 -0.41 3.28 1.26
CA TYR A 62 -1.42 4.31 1.05
C TYR A 62 -2.86 3.77 1.17
N ALA A 63 -3.14 2.60 0.60
CA ALA A 63 -4.43 1.92 0.75
C ALA A 63 -4.78 1.68 2.22
N ALA A 64 -3.82 1.18 3.01
CA ALA A 64 -3.98 0.94 4.43
C ALA A 64 -4.26 2.24 5.22
N ALA A 65 -3.67 3.36 4.80
CA ALA A 65 -3.94 4.68 5.37
C ALA A 65 -5.36 5.18 5.01
N LEU A 66 -5.81 4.97 3.76
CA LEU A 66 -7.18 5.27 3.35
C LEU A 66 -8.21 4.46 4.15
N MET A 67 -7.97 3.16 4.32
CA MET A 67 -8.86 2.30 5.11
C MET A 67 -8.93 2.71 6.58
N LYS A 68 -7.83 3.23 7.15
CA LYS A 68 -7.81 3.78 8.51
C LYS A 68 -8.59 5.10 8.61
N LYS A 69 -8.50 5.93 7.58
CA LYS A 69 -9.19 7.23 7.52
C LYS A 69 -10.70 7.06 7.35
N ASP A 70 -11.11 6.16 6.46
CA ASP A 70 -12.50 5.81 6.22
C ASP A 70 -12.65 4.27 6.19
N PRO A 71 -12.98 3.67 7.34
CA PRO A 71 -13.16 2.22 7.43
C PRO A 71 -14.36 1.71 6.63
N TYR A 72 -15.31 2.56 6.23
CA TYR A 72 -16.53 2.14 5.53
C TYR A 72 -16.42 2.24 4.00
N MET A 73 -15.33 2.82 3.50
CA MET A 73 -15.04 2.89 2.06
C MET A 73 -15.06 1.50 1.39
N LYS A 74 -15.60 1.44 0.17
CA LYS A 74 -15.60 0.22 -0.63
C LYS A 74 -14.16 -0.17 -1.00
N ILE A 75 -13.82 -1.45 -0.90
CA ILE A 75 -12.48 -1.97 -1.20
C ILE A 75 -12.06 -1.65 -2.65
N GLU A 76 -12.99 -1.72 -3.59
CA GLU A 76 -12.78 -1.33 -4.99
C GLU A 76 -12.34 0.13 -5.14
N GLU A 77 -12.96 1.04 -4.37
CA GLU A 77 -12.61 2.45 -4.39
C GLU A 77 -11.22 2.69 -3.78
N VAL A 78 -10.91 2.00 -2.67
CA VAL A 78 -9.55 2.05 -2.09
C VAL A 78 -8.51 1.56 -3.09
N ALA A 79 -8.78 0.46 -3.80
CA ALA A 79 -7.88 -0.08 -4.82
C ALA A 79 -7.63 0.93 -5.94
N LYS A 80 -8.70 1.55 -6.45
CA LYS A 80 -8.64 2.57 -7.50
C LYS A 80 -7.86 3.81 -7.06
N LEU A 81 -8.18 4.37 -5.89
CA LEU A 81 -7.48 5.53 -5.33
C LEU A 81 -6.01 5.25 -5.04
N SER A 82 -5.65 3.98 -4.81
CA SER A 82 -4.27 3.56 -4.59
C SER A 82 -3.53 3.21 -5.88
N GLY A 83 -4.10 3.49 -7.06
CA GLY A 83 -3.45 3.30 -8.36
C GLY A 83 -3.48 1.85 -8.88
N PHE A 84 -4.37 0.99 -8.38
CA PHE A 84 -4.56 -0.34 -8.97
C PHE A 84 -5.61 -0.31 -10.07
N ASN A 85 -5.28 -0.86 -11.23
CA ASN A 85 -6.21 -1.00 -12.36
C ASN A 85 -7.24 -2.11 -12.14
N THR A 86 -6.92 -3.13 -11.35
CA THR A 86 -7.82 -4.28 -11.12
C THR A 86 -7.81 -4.75 -9.67
N LEU A 87 -9.00 -5.12 -9.18
CA LEU A 87 -9.19 -5.61 -7.82
C LEU A 87 -8.40 -6.91 -7.51
N PRO A 88 -8.29 -7.90 -8.42
CA PRO A 88 -7.48 -9.11 -8.15
C PRO A 88 -6.00 -8.80 -7.91
N THR A 89 -5.44 -7.83 -8.65
CA THR A 89 -4.04 -7.40 -8.48
C THR A 89 -3.85 -6.73 -7.12
N PHE A 90 -4.80 -5.86 -6.74
CA PHE A 90 -4.81 -5.23 -5.43
C PHE A 90 -4.89 -6.27 -4.30
N ASN A 91 -5.87 -7.18 -4.34
CA ASN A 91 -6.07 -8.21 -3.32
C ASN A 91 -4.82 -9.07 -3.12
N SER A 92 -4.17 -9.47 -4.21
CA SER A 92 -2.95 -10.29 -4.17
C SER A 92 -1.78 -9.53 -3.56
N ALA A 93 -1.57 -8.26 -3.96
CA ALA A 93 -0.52 -7.41 -3.41
C ALA A 93 -0.74 -7.11 -1.92
N PHE A 94 -1.98 -6.77 -1.54
CA PHE A 94 -2.34 -6.46 -0.16
C PHE A 94 -2.11 -7.68 0.75
N LYS A 95 -2.61 -8.86 0.36
CA LYS A 95 -2.38 -10.09 1.12
C LYS A 95 -0.90 -10.44 1.25
N LEU A 96 -0.12 -10.26 0.19
CA LEU A 96 1.32 -10.54 0.21
C LEU A 96 2.07 -9.65 1.22
N MET A 97 1.75 -8.36 1.24
CA MET A 97 2.47 -7.33 1.99
C MET A 97 1.97 -7.16 3.42
N MET A 98 0.64 -7.19 3.62
CA MET A 98 0.02 -7.01 4.94
C MET A 98 -0.23 -8.34 5.66
N LYS A 99 -0.04 -9.48 4.98
CA LYS A 99 -0.32 -10.84 5.50
C LYS A 99 -1.78 -11.11 5.88
N GLU A 100 -2.69 -10.22 5.52
CA GLU A 100 -4.13 -10.32 5.74
C GLU A 100 -4.91 -9.84 4.51
N ARG A 101 -6.16 -10.26 4.32
CA ARG A 101 -6.98 -9.81 3.19
C ARG A 101 -7.44 -8.36 3.41
N PRO A 102 -7.67 -7.57 2.35
CA PRO A 102 -8.23 -6.22 2.47
C PRO A 102 -9.51 -6.15 3.31
N SER A 103 -10.42 -7.11 3.14
CA SER A 103 -11.67 -7.19 3.90
C SER A 103 -11.45 -7.45 5.38
N GLU A 104 -10.50 -8.31 5.72
CA GLU A 104 -10.12 -8.65 7.11
C GLU A 104 -9.47 -7.42 7.77
N TYR A 105 -8.54 -6.78 7.07
CA TYR A 105 -7.93 -5.52 7.53
C TYR A 105 -8.98 -4.45 7.81
N MET A 106 -9.93 -4.27 6.90
CA MET A 106 -10.94 -3.23 7.02
C MET A 106 -11.94 -3.51 8.15
N ALA A 107 -12.33 -4.77 8.35
CA ALA A 107 -13.12 -5.19 9.50
C ALA A 107 -12.39 -4.92 10.83
N ARG A 108 -11.12 -5.30 10.92
CA ARG A 108 -10.27 -5.05 12.10
C ARG A 108 -10.12 -3.56 12.41
N VAL A 109 -9.97 -2.73 11.39
CA VAL A 109 -9.92 -1.27 11.55
C VAL A 109 -11.27 -0.72 12.03
N ARG A 110 -12.40 -1.20 11.50
CA ARG A 110 -13.74 -0.80 11.99
C ARG A 110 -13.93 -1.13 13.46
N GLU A 111 -13.56 -2.34 13.86
CA GLU A 111 -13.64 -2.79 15.26
C GLU A 111 -12.78 -1.94 16.19
N ALA A 112 -11.59 -1.54 15.75
CA ALA A 112 -10.71 -0.66 16.52
C ALA A 112 -11.22 0.78 16.65
N THR A 113 -12.00 1.27 15.69
CA THR A 113 -12.57 2.63 15.68
C THR A 113 -13.86 2.74 16.49
N LEU A 114 -14.56 1.62 16.76
CA LEU A 114 -15.71 1.61 17.66
C LEU A 114 -15.25 1.89 19.10
N PRO A 115 -15.91 2.79 19.85
CA PRO A 115 -15.60 2.99 21.26
C PRO A 115 -15.78 1.64 21.96
N ARG A 116 -14.71 1.15 22.61
CA ARG A 116 -14.70 -0.12 23.35
C ARG A 116 -15.99 -0.20 24.16
N ARG A 117 -16.89 -1.13 23.82
CA ARG A 117 -17.98 -1.48 24.72
C ARG A 117 -17.32 -1.82 26.05
N LEU A 118 -17.66 -1.08 27.10
CA LEU A 118 -17.30 -1.43 28.47
C LEU A 118 -17.62 -2.92 28.65
N PRO A 119 -16.73 -3.73 29.26
CA PRO A 119 -17.08 -5.10 29.58
C PRO A 119 -18.37 -5.03 30.38
N SER A 120 -19.43 -5.66 29.87
CA SER A 120 -20.69 -5.79 30.58
C SER A 120 -20.36 -6.40 31.93
N MET A 121 -20.46 -5.61 32.99
CA MET A 121 -20.39 -6.10 34.37
C MET A 121 -21.67 -6.89 34.64
N SER A 122 -21.80 -8.06 34.03
CA SER A 122 -22.68 -9.11 34.52
C SER A 122 -21.99 -9.78 35.71
N ARG A 123 -21.84 -9.02 36.81
CA ARG A 123 -21.76 -9.64 38.13
C ARG A 123 -23.16 -10.20 38.40
N GLY A 124 -23.27 -11.52 38.31
CA GLY A 124 -24.44 -12.24 38.77
C GLY A 124 -24.70 -11.89 40.22
N LEU A 125 -25.74 -11.09 40.46
CA LEU A 125 -26.49 -11.18 41.71
C LEU A 125 -27.29 -12.48 41.62
N ARG A 126 -26.79 -13.53 42.28
CA ARG A 126 -27.68 -14.60 42.73
C ARG A 126 -28.24 -14.19 44.10
N PRO A 127 -29.54 -14.45 44.33
CA PRO A 127 -30.21 -14.16 45.59
C PRO A 127 -29.67 -14.99 46.75
#